data_AF-A0A7Y2AHQ6-F1
#
_entry.id   AF-A0A7Y2AHQ6-F1
#
_cell.length_a   1.000
_cell.length_b   1.000
_cell.length_c   1.000
_cell.angle_alpha   90.00
_cell.angle_beta   90.00
_cell.angle_gamma   90.00
#
_symmetry.space_group_name_H-M   'P 1'
#
loop_
_entity.id
_entity.type
_entity.pdbx_description
1 polymer ?
#
loop_
_entity_poly.entity_id
_entity_poly.type
_entity_poly.pdbx_seq_one_letter_code
_entity_poly.pdbx_strand_id
1 'polypeptide(L)'
;MPTPEPSQSPPRDIAYRVLISLIVVVVIWELLTPLVPSVAMTTMKRFHLRTESFWLWAIQQPVPSMYNFGNTVEIHSIPPGMIDPILPGERPRYLNHFPLRRLTFADGRYDHLRKGDHKWFEAKSTYRGQELTTMVHAKPIGDGVYEIIRMDDPIPDAAEPASP
;
A
#
# COMPACT_ATOMS: atom_id res chain seq x y z
N MET A 1 49.76 7.60 49.09
CA MET A 1 48.79 8.35 48.26
C MET A 1 47.96 7.35 47.49
N PRO A 2 46.62 7.39 47.55
CA PRO A 2 45.79 6.57 46.68
C PRO A 2 45.85 7.13 45.26
N THR A 3 46.10 6.26 44.28
CA THR A 3 46.08 6.57 42.84
C THR A 3 44.66 6.92 42.43
N PRO A 4 44.41 8.00 41.67
CA PRO A 4 43.07 8.30 41.18
C PRO A 4 42.61 7.19 40.23
N GLU A 5 41.42 6.64 40.47
CA GLU A 5 40.81 5.69 39.55
C GLU A 5 40.56 6.38 38.19
N PRO A 6 40.80 5.67 37.08
CA PRO A 6 40.47 6.20 35.77
C PRO A 6 38.96 6.43 35.68
N SER A 7 38.57 7.69 35.45
CA SER A 7 37.19 8.08 35.12
C SER A 7 36.74 7.31 33.88
N GLN A 8 35.99 6.23 34.09
CA GLN A 8 35.37 5.49 33.01
C GLN A 8 34.21 6.34 32.49
N SER A 9 34.44 7.03 31.38
CA SER A 9 33.35 7.69 30.66
C SER A 9 32.33 6.62 30.25
N PRO A 10 31.02 6.84 30.47
CA PRO A 10 30.02 5.84 30.14
C PRO A 10 30.11 5.50 28.64
N PRO A 11 29.94 4.22 28.27
CA PRO A 11 30.02 3.81 26.87
C PRO A 11 29.00 4.60 26.05
N ARG A 12 29.45 5.13 24.90
CA ARG A 12 28.60 5.88 23.97
C ARG A 12 27.41 4.99 23.58
N ASP A 13 26.20 5.41 23.95
CA ASP A 13 24.98 4.73 23.55
C ASP A 13 24.65 5.05 22.08
N ILE A 14 25.22 4.24 21.19
CA ILE A 14 25.02 4.35 19.74
C ILE A 14 23.59 3.97 19.37
N ALA A 15 23.03 2.94 20.01
CA ALA A 15 21.68 2.45 19.74
C ALA A 15 20.63 3.53 20.02
N TYR A 16 20.75 4.22 21.16
CA TYR A 16 19.90 5.35 21.50
C TYR A 16 19.99 6.48 20.46
N ARG A 17 21.21 6.85 20.03
CA ARG A 17 21.39 7.89 19.01
C ARG A 17 20.75 7.51 17.69
N VAL A 18 20.93 6.27 17.24
CA VAL A 18 20.31 5.76 16.00
C VAL A 18 18.79 5.80 16.10
N LEU A 19 18.22 5.36 17.23
CA LEU A 19 16.77 5.40 17.46
C LEU A 19 16.23 6.83 17.43
N ILE A 20 16.87 7.77 18.14
CA ILE A 20 16.48 9.18 18.13
C ILE A 20 16.58 9.78 16.73
N SER A 21 17.66 9.48 16.00
CA SER A 21 17.81 9.94 14.61
C SER A 21 16.69 9.41 13.71
N LEU A 22 16.30 8.13 13.85
CA LEU A 22 15.18 7.56 13.10
C LEU A 22 13.86 8.25 13.42
N ILE A 23 13.59 8.53 14.70
CA ILE A 23 12.38 9.26 15.13
C ILE A 23 12.35 10.65 14.50
N VAL A 24 13.47 11.38 14.53
CA VAL A 24 13.57 12.72 13.92
C VAL A 24 13.28 12.66 12.42
N VAL A 25 13.83 11.68 11.70
CA VAL A 25 13.57 11.49 10.27
C VAL A 25 12.09 11.22 9.99
N VAL A 26 11.44 10.34 10.77
CA VAL A 26 10.00 10.05 10.64
C VAL A 26 9.16 11.30 10.91
N VAL A 27 9.48 12.05 11.98
CA VAL A 27 8.78 13.30 12.30
C VAL A 27 8.93 14.33 11.18
N ILE A 28 10.13 14.50 10.61
CA ILE A 28 10.34 15.40 9.47
C ILE A 28 9.49 14.94 8.27
N TRP A 29 9.44 13.64 7.98
CA TRP A 29 8.63 13.11 6.89
C TRP A 29 7.12 13.41 7.06
N GLU A 30 6.59 13.19 8.27
CA GLU A 30 5.20 13.49 8.62
C GLU A 30 4.89 14.99 8.47
N LEU A 31 5.81 15.86 8.92
CA LEU A 31 5.66 17.31 8.78
C LEU A 31 5.76 17.78 7.32
N LEU A 32 6.55 17.11 6.49
CA LEU A 32 6.66 17.41 5.07
C LEU A 32 5.42 16.93 4.29
N THR A 33 4.73 15.90 4.74
CA THR A 33 3.57 15.33 4.02
C THR A 33 2.48 16.35 3.70
N PRO A 34 1.99 17.19 4.63
CA PRO A 34 1.01 18.23 4.29
C PRO A 34 1.58 19.37 3.43
N LEU A 35 2.90 19.58 3.45
CA LEU A 35 3.55 20.75 2.86
C LEU A 35 4.07 20.50 1.44
N VAL A 36 4.50 19.26 1.16
CA VAL A 36 5.18 18.88 -0.08
C VAL A 36 4.34 17.83 -0.80
N PRO A 37 3.69 18.20 -1.93
CA PRO A 37 2.83 17.28 -2.66
C PRO A 37 3.50 15.96 -3.05
N SER A 38 4.77 16.01 -3.47
CA SER A 38 5.53 14.80 -3.83
C SER A 38 5.72 13.82 -2.67
N VAL A 39 5.83 14.30 -1.44
CA VAL A 39 5.95 13.45 -0.24
C VAL A 39 4.61 12.77 0.05
N ALA A 40 3.50 13.51 -0.04
CA ALA A 40 2.16 12.95 0.06
C ALA A 40 1.91 11.88 -1.02
N MET A 41 2.21 12.19 -2.29
CA MET A 41 2.06 11.24 -3.40
C MET A 41 2.91 9.98 -3.19
N THR A 42 4.16 10.13 -2.74
CA THR A 42 5.04 8.99 -2.44
C THR A 42 4.46 8.11 -1.33
N THR A 43 3.89 8.73 -0.29
CA THR A 43 3.25 8.04 0.82
C THR A 43 1.96 7.33 0.38
N MET A 44 1.16 7.93 -0.51
CA MET A 44 0.00 7.28 -1.13
C MET A 44 0.41 6.11 -2.03
N LYS A 45 1.45 6.27 -2.87
CA LYS A 45 1.97 5.19 -3.72
C LYS A 45 2.37 3.96 -2.91
N ARG A 46 2.95 4.14 -1.71
CA ARG A 46 3.25 3.04 -0.76
C ARG A 46 2.00 2.23 -0.41
N PHE A 47 0.87 2.90 -0.17
CA PHE A 47 -0.40 2.26 0.20
C PHE A 47 -1.05 1.49 -0.96
N HIS A 48 -0.72 1.88 -2.18
CA HIS A 48 -1.19 1.27 -3.41
C HIS A 48 -0.20 0.26 -3.99
N LEU A 49 0.89 -0.08 -3.29
CA LEU A 49 1.97 -0.91 -3.84
C LEU A 49 2.47 -0.39 -5.22
N ARG A 50 2.43 0.93 -5.42
CA ARG A 50 2.86 1.64 -6.63
C ARG A 50 4.18 2.37 -6.45
N THR A 51 4.95 2.03 -5.42
CA THR A 51 6.30 2.56 -5.25
C THR A 51 7.23 1.88 -6.26
N GLU A 52 7.93 2.68 -7.06
CA GLU A 52 8.79 2.21 -8.16
C GLU A 52 10.04 1.44 -7.68
N SER A 53 10.43 1.61 -6.42
CA SER A 53 11.60 0.97 -5.83
C SER A 53 11.25 0.29 -4.51
N PHE A 54 11.69 -0.96 -4.36
CA PHE A 54 11.55 -1.70 -3.11
C PHE A 54 12.23 -0.98 -1.93
N TRP A 55 13.42 -0.40 -2.15
CA TRP A 55 14.13 0.33 -1.11
C TRP A 55 13.36 1.57 -0.64
N LEU A 56 12.81 2.32 -1.60
CA LEU A 56 11.98 3.47 -1.29
C LEU A 56 10.71 3.05 -0.53
N TRP A 57 10.12 1.92 -0.88
CA TRP A 57 8.97 1.35 -0.17
C TRP A 57 9.34 0.88 1.25
N ALA A 58 10.51 0.26 1.42
CA ALA A 58 11.01 -0.29 2.68
C ALA A 58 11.37 0.81 3.69
N ILE A 59 12.07 1.87 3.24
CA ILE A 59 12.46 3.01 4.09
C ILE A 59 11.23 3.72 4.68
N GLN A 60 10.09 3.66 3.99
CA GLN A 60 8.86 4.26 4.48
C GLN A 60 8.14 3.38 5.50
N GLN A 61 8.47 2.11 5.72
CA GLN A 61 7.72 1.24 6.65
C GLN A 61 7.63 1.76 8.10
N PRO A 62 8.66 2.43 8.66
CA PRO A 62 8.57 3.04 9.99
C PRO A 62 7.60 4.23 10.07
N VAL A 63 7.27 4.85 8.93
CA VAL A 63 6.29 5.95 8.87
C VAL A 63 4.89 5.36 9.10
N PRO A 64 4.14 5.79 10.11
CA PRO A 64 2.85 5.20 10.45
C PRO A 64 1.87 5.25 9.27
N SER A 65 0.86 4.37 9.31
CA SER A 65 -0.24 4.47 8.35
C SER A 65 -1.05 5.72 8.65
N MET A 66 -0.93 6.74 7.80
CA MET A 66 -1.63 8.00 8.01
C MET A 66 -3.15 7.84 7.87
N TYR A 67 -3.87 8.09 8.96
CA TYR A 67 -5.34 8.17 9.00
C TYR A 67 -5.91 9.38 8.24
N ASN A 68 -5.05 10.27 7.75
CA ASN A 68 -5.46 11.50 7.09
C ASN A 68 -5.77 11.34 5.58
N PHE A 69 -5.51 10.16 5.00
CA PHE A 69 -5.87 9.90 3.61
C PHE A 69 -7.29 9.35 3.53
N GLY A 70 -8.10 9.93 2.67
CA GLY A 70 -9.41 9.40 2.33
C GLY A 70 -9.25 8.20 1.41
N ASN A 71 -8.99 7.03 2.00
CA ASN A 71 -8.85 5.78 1.25
C ASN A 71 -10.21 5.11 1.10
N THR A 72 -10.56 4.72 -0.12
CA THR A 72 -11.74 3.92 -0.45
C THR A 72 -11.33 2.71 -1.26
N VAL A 73 -12.07 1.61 -1.09
CA VAL A 73 -11.97 0.43 -1.95
C VAL A 73 -13.35 0.05 -2.46
N GLU A 74 -13.40 -0.23 -3.75
CA GLU A 74 -14.54 -0.84 -4.45
C GLU A 74 -14.10 -2.18 -5.04
N ILE A 75 -15.03 -3.14 -5.05
CA ILE A 75 -14.77 -4.50 -5.51
C ILE A 75 -15.86 -4.88 -6.49
N HIS A 76 -15.45 -5.23 -7.70
CA HIS A 76 -16.31 -5.56 -8.81
C HIS A 76 -16.10 -7.02 -9.20
N SER A 77 -17.19 -7.69 -9.57
CA SER A 77 -17.16 -9.07 -10.10
C SER A 77 -17.07 -9.11 -11.63
N ILE A 78 -17.02 -7.94 -12.27
CA ILE A 78 -16.94 -7.76 -13.72
C ILE A 78 -15.84 -6.74 -14.03
N PRO A 79 -15.22 -6.81 -15.23
CA PRO A 79 -14.21 -5.85 -15.64
C PRO A 79 -14.76 -4.42 -15.67
N PRO A 80 -13.96 -3.41 -15.30
CA PRO A 80 -14.37 -2.02 -15.40
C PRO A 80 -14.73 -1.67 -16.86
N GLY A 81 -15.86 -0.98 -17.06
CA GLY A 81 -16.31 -0.50 -18.37
C GLY A 81 -17.05 -1.51 -19.26
N MET A 82 -17.19 -2.78 -18.86
CA MET A 82 -17.86 -3.80 -19.70
C MET A 82 -19.39 -3.68 -19.66
N ILE A 83 -19.97 -3.40 -18.49
CA ILE A 83 -21.38 -3.00 -18.27
C ILE A 83 -21.40 -2.27 -16.92
N ASP A 84 -21.89 -1.04 -16.84
CA ASP A 84 -22.22 -0.41 -15.55
C ASP A 84 -23.34 -1.26 -14.93
N PRO A 85 -23.10 -2.03 -13.86
CA PRO A 85 -24.15 -2.89 -13.37
C PRO A 85 -25.30 -2.00 -12.89
N ILE A 86 -26.46 -2.19 -13.51
CA ILE A 86 -27.77 -1.76 -12.98
C ILE A 86 -27.98 -2.35 -11.55
N LEU A 87 -27.18 -3.36 -11.19
CA LEU A 87 -27.04 -3.87 -9.84
C LEU A 87 -26.05 -3.00 -9.04
N PRO A 88 -26.39 -2.59 -7.81
CA PRO A 88 -25.46 -1.80 -7.00
C PRO A 88 -24.17 -2.59 -6.81
N GLY A 89 -23.07 -2.11 -7.40
CA GLY A 89 -21.73 -2.51 -6.98
C GLY A 89 -21.61 -2.32 -5.47
N GLU A 90 -20.71 -3.07 -4.82
CA GLU A 90 -20.42 -2.80 -3.42
C GLU A 90 -20.01 -1.33 -3.29
N ARG A 91 -20.81 -0.54 -2.56
CA ARG A 91 -20.56 0.89 -2.38
C ARG A 91 -19.13 1.12 -1.88
N PRO A 92 -18.45 2.20 -2.32
CA PRO A 92 -17.12 2.54 -1.82
C PRO A 92 -17.08 2.49 -0.31
N ARG A 93 -16.22 1.62 0.22
CA ARG A 93 -16.01 1.51 1.66
C ARG A 93 -14.78 2.30 2.04
N TYR A 94 -14.95 3.24 2.97
CA TYR A 94 -13.83 3.95 3.57
C TYR A 94 -12.97 2.99 4.39
N LEU A 95 -11.66 3.11 4.24
CA LEU A 95 -10.68 2.31 4.94
C LEU A 95 -9.68 3.23 5.65
N ASN A 96 -9.47 2.95 6.93
CA ASN A 96 -8.49 3.66 7.75
C ASN A 96 -7.06 3.13 7.57
N HIS A 97 -6.85 2.18 6.64
CA HIS A 97 -5.58 1.47 6.45
C HIS A 97 -5.29 1.24 4.97
N PHE A 98 -4.11 0.68 4.68
CA PHE A 98 -3.62 0.26 3.37
C PHE A 98 -4.73 -0.44 2.54
N PRO A 99 -5.24 0.17 1.45
CA PRO A 99 -6.39 -0.35 0.72
C PRO A 99 -6.13 -1.73 0.11
N LEU A 100 -4.92 -1.96 -0.43
CA LEU A 100 -4.52 -3.26 -0.98
C LEU A 100 -4.22 -4.32 0.11
N ARG A 101 -4.27 -3.98 1.40
CA ARG A 101 -4.16 -4.97 2.48
C ARG A 101 -5.31 -5.97 2.45
N ARG A 102 -6.48 -5.57 1.94
CA ARG A 102 -7.62 -6.46 1.77
C ARG A 102 -7.38 -7.59 0.77
N LEU A 103 -6.43 -7.43 -0.15
CA LEU A 103 -6.04 -8.47 -1.10
C LEU A 103 -5.02 -9.45 -0.52
N THR A 104 -4.16 -8.96 0.36
CA THR A 104 -2.96 -9.67 0.81
C THR A 104 -3.15 -10.41 2.13
N PHE A 105 -4.01 -9.93 3.03
CA PHE A 105 -4.21 -10.50 4.36
C PHE A 105 -5.55 -11.24 4.53
N ALA A 106 -5.57 -12.16 5.51
CA ALA A 106 -6.52 -13.27 5.64
C ALA A 106 -8.01 -12.90 5.54
N ASP A 107 -8.48 -11.89 6.28
CA ASP A 107 -9.93 -11.63 6.37
C ASP A 107 -10.52 -11.15 5.03
N GLY A 108 -9.89 -10.13 4.43
CA GLY A 108 -10.34 -9.61 3.13
C GLY A 108 -10.13 -10.62 1.99
N ARG A 109 -9.02 -11.38 2.03
CA ARG A 109 -8.75 -12.44 1.06
C ARG A 109 -9.80 -13.54 1.15
N TYR A 110 -10.17 -13.97 2.35
CA TYR A 110 -11.19 -14.99 2.53
C TYR A 110 -12.56 -14.52 2.04
N ASP A 111 -12.98 -13.31 2.41
CA ASP A 111 -14.31 -12.80 2.05
C ASP A 111 -14.49 -12.61 0.54
N HIS A 112 -13.45 -12.16 -0.17
CA HIS A 112 -13.56 -11.77 -1.57
C HIS A 112 -13.03 -12.81 -2.56
N LEU A 113 -12.07 -13.64 -2.15
CA LEU A 113 -11.33 -14.54 -3.03
C LEU A 113 -11.58 -16.04 -2.74
N ARG A 114 -12.34 -16.41 -1.71
CA ARG A 114 -12.61 -17.83 -1.42
C ARG A 114 -13.31 -18.57 -2.58
N LYS A 115 -14.16 -17.87 -3.34
CA LYS A 115 -15.01 -18.50 -4.37
C LYS A 115 -14.25 -18.93 -5.63
N GLY A 116 -13.01 -18.50 -5.82
CA GLY A 116 -12.28 -18.80 -7.06
C GLY A 116 -12.71 -17.94 -8.24
N ASP A 117 -13.48 -16.87 -8.03
CA ASP A 117 -13.94 -15.98 -9.11
C ASP A 117 -12.90 -14.91 -9.43
N HIS A 118 -12.95 -14.39 -10.66
CA HIS A 118 -12.26 -13.15 -11.01
C HIS A 118 -12.83 -11.98 -10.21
N LYS A 119 -11.95 -11.12 -9.71
CA LYS A 119 -12.34 -9.91 -8.97
C LYS A 119 -11.49 -8.73 -9.39
N TRP A 120 -12.13 -7.58 -9.56
CA TRP A 120 -11.50 -6.30 -9.87
C TRP A 120 -11.61 -5.40 -8.64
N PHE A 121 -10.49 -4.86 -8.21
CA PHE A 121 -10.39 -4.03 -7.01
C PHE A 121 -9.93 -2.64 -7.41
N GLU A 122 -10.77 -1.66 -7.14
CA GLU A 122 -10.43 -0.26 -7.29
C GLU A 122 -10.06 0.29 -5.93
N ALA A 123 -8.79 0.65 -5.75
CA ALA A 123 -8.32 1.39 -4.59
C ALA A 123 -8.16 2.85 -4.99
N LYS A 124 -8.78 3.76 -4.23
CA LYS A 124 -8.65 5.20 -4.40
C LYS A 124 -8.19 5.84 -3.11
N SER A 125 -7.18 6.70 -3.17
CA SER A 125 -6.73 7.52 -2.05
C SER A 125 -6.78 8.99 -2.42
N THR A 126 -7.27 9.81 -1.50
CA THR A 126 -7.33 11.27 -1.66
C THR A 126 -6.64 11.97 -0.50
N TYR A 127 -5.90 13.04 -0.79
CA TYR A 127 -5.26 13.88 0.22
C TYR A 127 -4.97 15.28 -0.30
N ARG A 128 -5.54 16.31 0.34
CA ARG A 128 -5.27 17.73 0.03
C ARG A 128 -5.31 18.06 -1.48
N GLY A 129 -6.35 17.59 -2.17
CA GLY A 129 -6.55 17.81 -3.61
C GLY A 129 -5.74 16.89 -4.52
N GLN A 130 -4.89 16.02 -3.98
CA GLN A 130 -4.25 14.94 -4.73
C GLN A 130 -5.11 13.68 -4.68
N GLU A 131 -5.06 12.92 -5.77
CA GLU A 131 -5.79 11.67 -5.93
C GLU A 131 -4.90 10.60 -6.54
N LEU A 132 -5.03 9.36 -6.07
CA LEU A 132 -4.40 8.19 -6.65
C LEU A 132 -5.42 7.07 -6.73
N THR A 133 -5.69 6.60 -7.95
CA THR A 133 -6.50 5.40 -8.20
C THR A 133 -5.61 4.26 -8.66
N THR A 134 -5.96 3.04 -8.27
CA THR A 134 -5.24 1.81 -8.65
C THR A 134 -6.24 0.70 -8.84
N MET A 135 -6.25 0.14 -10.05
CA MET A 135 -7.08 -1.00 -10.39
C MET A 135 -6.23 -2.26 -10.39
N VAL A 136 -6.73 -3.30 -9.71
CA VAL A 136 -6.07 -4.59 -9.59
C VAL A 136 -7.04 -5.70 -9.95
N HIS A 137 -6.63 -6.59 -10.84
CA HIS A 137 -7.32 -7.83 -11.17
C HIS A 137 -6.73 -8.97 -10.35
N ALA A 138 -7.54 -9.57 -9.49
CA ALA A 138 -7.25 -10.87 -8.88
C ALA A 138 -7.76 -11.97 -9.82
N LYS A 139 -6.84 -12.60 -10.55
CA LYS A 139 -7.10 -13.71 -11.47
C LYS A 139 -6.94 -15.04 -10.70
N PRO A 140 -7.97 -15.88 -10.62
CA PRO A 140 -7.86 -17.19 -9.99
C PRO A 140 -6.93 -18.08 -10.83
N ILE A 141 -6.01 -18.80 -10.19
CA ILE A 141 -5.10 -19.76 -10.85
C ILE A 141 -5.25 -21.19 -10.34
N GLY A 142 -6.27 -21.47 -9.51
CA GLY A 142 -6.55 -22.77 -8.91
C GLY A 142 -6.22 -22.82 -7.40
N ASP A 143 -6.81 -23.79 -6.68
CA ASP A 143 -6.52 -24.09 -5.27
C ASP A 143 -6.59 -22.89 -4.28
N GLY A 144 -7.46 -21.92 -4.55
CA GLY A 144 -7.57 -20.70 -3.73
C GLY A 144 -6.39 -19.74 -3.87
N VAL A 145 -5.56 -19.95 -4.89
CA VAL A 145 -4.43 -19.09 -5.27
C VAL A 145 -4.87 -18.12 -6.36
N TYR A 146 -4.31 -16.92 -6.28
CA TYR A 146 -4.62 -15.80 -7.15
C TYR A 146 -3.34 -15.15 -7.66
N GLU A 147 -3.33 -14.84 -8.95
CA GLU A 147 -2.40 -13.91 -9.55
C GLU A 147 -2.98 -12.49 -9.41
N ILE A 148 -2.19 -11.57 -8.87
CA ILE A 148 -2.61 -10.19 -8.60
C ILE A 148 -1.96 -9.29 -9.64
N ILE A 149 -2.75 -8.86 -10.63
CA ILE A 149 -2.30 -8.09 -11.79
C ILE A 149 -2.78 -6.67 -11.61
N ARG A 150 -1.88 -5.70 -11.58
CA ARG A 150 -2.26 -4.29 -11.63
C ARG A 150 -2.56 -3.92 -13.09
N MET A 151 -3.69 -3.29 -13.35
CA MET A 151 -4.17 -3.03 -14.72
C MET A 151 -3.38 -1.94 -15.47
N ASP A 152 -2.46 -1.25 -14.78
CA ASP A 152 -1.48 -0.37 -15.42
C ASP A 152 -0.37 -1.18 -16.14
N ASP A 153 -0.21 -2.45 -15.78
CA ASP A 153 0.71 -3.39 -16.41
C ASP A 153 -0.02 -4.10 -17.59
N PRO A 154 0.67 -4.41 -18.71
CA PRO A 154 0.05 -5.13 -19.81
C PRO A 154 -0.56 -6.43 -19.30
N ILE A 155 -1.83 -6.67 -19.60
CA ILE A 155 -2.54 -7.89 -19.22
C ILE A 155 -1.77 -9.08 -19.83
N PRO A 156 -1.18 -9.98 -19.03
CA PRO A 156 -0.56 -11.19 -19.55
C PRO A 156 -1.68 -12.05 -20.15
N ASP A 157 -1.64 -12.16 -21.47
CA ASP A 157 -2.47 -12.99 -22.32
C ASP A 157 -3.99 -12.70 -22.29
N ALA A 158 -4.37 -11.62 -22.98
CA ALA A 158 -5.39 -11.82 -24.00
C ALA A 158 -4.76 -12.73 -25.07
N ALA A 159 -4.87 -14.05 -24.88
CA ALA A 159 -4.44 -15.03 -25.85
C ALA A 159 -4.93 -14.59 -27.23
N GLU A 160 -4.00 -14.40 -28.17
CA GLU A 160 -4.34 -14.24 -29.58
C GLU A 160 -5.34 -15.35 -29.94
N PRO A 161 -6.50 -15.02 -30.55
CA PRO A 161 -7.35 -16.06 -31.10
C PRO A 161 -6.48 -16.84 -32.09
N ALA A 162 -6.39 -18.15 -31.88
CA ALA A 162 -5.70 -19.05 -32.79
C ALA A 162 -6.13 -18.69 -34.21
N SER A 163 -5.16 -18.26 -35.01
CA SER A 163 -5.39 -18.01 -36.43
C SER A 163 -5.88 -19.31 -37.08
N PRO A 164 -6.85 -19.23 -38.00
CA PRO A 164 -7.54 -20.39 -38.56
C PRO A 164 -6.60 -21.37 -39.30
#